data_AF-A0A6B1BKV7-F1
#
_entry.id   AF-A0A6B1BKV7-F1
#
_cell.length_a   1.000
_cell.length_b   1.000
_cell.length_c   1.000
_cell.angle_alpha   90.00
_cell.angle_beta   90.00
_cell.angle_gamma   90.00
#
_symmetry.space_group_name_H-M   'P 1'
#
loop_
_entity.id
_entity.type
_entity.pdbx_description
1 polymer ?
#
loop_
_entity_poly.entity_id
_entity_poly.type
_entity_poly.pdbx_seq_one_letter_code
_entity_poly.pdbx_strand_id
1 'polypeptide(L)' 'MDLNFKPELFDKKIDPQTGNILFFRRDMRGIPDQVIEGDGFTVEFKDNQVYLIDIFNAKKVMGNLLRTIPTENLV' A
#
# COMPACT_ATOMS: atom_id res chain seq x y z
N MET A 1 4.23 12.80 10.69
CA MET A 1 4.94 11.53 10.82
C MET A 1 5.76 11.36 9.56
N ASP A 2 7.08 11.26 9.67
CA ASP A 2 7.92 11.03 8.50
C ASP A 2 7.90 9.53 8.20
N LEU A 3 7.23 9.18 7.10
CA LEU A 3 7.03 7.80 6.69
C LEU A 3 8.35 7.26 6.10
N ASN A 4 8.96 6.28 6.75
CA ASN A 4 10.14 5.61 6.19
C ASN A 4 9.68 4.49 5.24
N PHE A 5 9.60 4.83 3.95
CA PHE A 5 9.21 3.91 2.88
C PHE A 5 10.37 3.69 1.90
N LYS A 6 10.76 2.44 1.73
CA LYS A 6 11.82 1.98 0.83
C LYS A 6 11.24 0.97 -0.14
N PRO A 7 10.75 1.40 -1.33
CA PRO A 7 10.07 0.53 -2.29
C PRO A 7 10.86 -0.73 -2.65
N GLU A 8 12.19 -0.63 -2.68
CA GLU A 8 13.13 -1.71 -3.01
C GLU A 8 13.12 -2.89 -2.02
N LEU A 9 12.57 -2.69 -0.81
CA LEU A 9 12.46 -3.75 0.21
C LEU A 9 11.20 -4.62 0.03
N PHE A 10 10.27 -4.21 -0.85
CA PHE A 10 8.99 -4.87 -1.01
C PHE A 10 8.99 -5.87 -2.17
N ASP A 11 8.53 -7.07 -1.87
CA ASP A 11 8.01 -7.97 -2.89
C ASP A 11 6.59 -7.57 -3.27
N LYS A 12 6.18 -7.94 -4.48
CA LYS A 12 4.82 -7.73 -4.99
C LYS A 12 4.19 -9.06 -5.41
N LYS A 13 2.95 -9.29 -5.00
CA LYS A 13 2.07 -10.34 -5.51
C LYS A 13 0.79 -9.70 -6.05
N ILE A 14 0.27 -10.26 -7.13
CA ILE A 14 -1.01 -9.86 -7.73
C ILE A 14 -1.87 -11.11 -7.86
N ASP A 15 -3.07 -11.06 -7.31
CA ASP A 15 -4.07 -12.10 -7.54
C ASP A 15 -4.70 -11.87 -8.93
N PRO A 16 -4.55 -12.80 -9.88
CA PRO A 16 -5.06 -12.63 -11.24
C PRO A 16 -6.59 -12.69 -11.33
N GLN A 17 -7.29 -13.24 -10.34
CA GLN A 17 -8.75 -13.36 -10.36
C GLN A 17 -9.43 -12.10 -9.82
N THR A 18 -8.90 -11.57 -8.72
CA THR A 18 -9.51 -10.43 -8.02
C THR A 18 -8.86 -9.10 -8.39
N GLY A 19 -7.64 -9.13 -8.92
CA GLY A 19 -6.83 -7.93 -9.13
C GLY A 19 -6.25 -7.36 -7.83
N ASN A 20 -6.34 -8.11 -6.72
CA ASN A 20 -5.76 -7.69 -5.45
C ASN A 20 -4.24 -7.62 -5.56
N ILE A 21 -3.65 -6.60 -4.95
CA ILE A 21 -2.21 -6.37 -5.00
C ILE A 21 -1.67 -6.35 -3.56
N LEU A 22 -0.74 -7.24 -3.27
CA LEU A 22 -0.04 -7.28 -2.01
C LEU A 22 1.41 -6.86 -2.20
N PHE A 23 1.81 -5.78 -1.54
CA PHE A 23 3.21 -5.43 -1.31
C PHE A 23 3.59 -5.84 0.10
N PHE A 24 4.66 -6.61 0.25
CA PHE A 24 5.07 -7.12 1.56
C PHE A 24 6.59 -7.22 1.65
N ARG A 25 7.12 -7.04 2.86
CA ARG A 25 8.53 -7.30 3.15
C ARG A 25 8.71 -8.67 3.81
N ARG A 26 9.72 -9.44 3.41
CA ARG A 26 10.02 -10.76 4.01
C ARG A 26 10.76 -10.68 5.34
N ASP A 27 11.32 -9.52 5.66
CA ASP A 27 12.09 -9.29 6.88
C ASP A 27 11.21 -8.91 8.08
N MET A 28 9.89 -8.83 7.90
CA MET A 28 8.96 -8.60 8.99
C MET A 28 9.02 -9.74 10.01
N ARG A 29 9.12 -9.38 11.29
CA ARG A 29 9.03 -10.32 12.41
C ARG A 29 8.04 -9.81 13.44
N GLY A 30 7.29 -10.72 14.04
CA GLY A 30 6.27 -10.39 15.04
C GLY A 30 4.99 -9.81 14.43
N ILE A 31 4.21 -9.11 15.25
CA ILE A 31 2.93 -8.50 14.86
C ILE A 31 3.11 -7.00 14.53
N PRO A 32 2.27 -6.42 13.66
CA PRO A 32 2.24 -4.97 13.45
C PRO A 32 1.96 -4.20 14.74
N ASP A 33 2.53 -3.01 14.86
CA ASP A 33 2.24 -2.10 15.97
C ASP A 33 1.04 -1.19 15.65
N GLN A 34 0.80 -0.96 14.36
CA GLN A 34 -0.31 -0.14 13.86
C GLN A 34 -0.80 -0.67 12.52
N VAL A 35 -2.10 -0.56 12.29
CA VAL A 35 -2.76 -0.86 11.02
C VAL A 35 -3.60 0.36 10.62
N ILE A 36 -3.45 0.79 9.38
CA ILE A 36 -4.29 1.81 8.76
C ILE A 36 -5.18 1.13 7.74
N GLU A 37 -6.48 1.18 7.97
CA GLU A 37 -7.48 0.69 7.04
C GLU A 37 -8.05 1.86 6.24
N GLY A 38 -7.95 1.74 4.93
CA GLY A 38 -8.53 2.67 3.97
C GLY A 38 -9.60 2.00 3.14
N ASP A 39 -10.30 2.82 2.37
CA ASP A 39 -11.35 2.33 1.49
C ASP A 39 -10.75 1.65 0.24
N GLY A 40 -10.53 0.33 0.35
CA GLY A 40 -9.95 -0.50 -0.71
C GLY A 40 -8.49 -0.89 -0.48
N PHE A 41 -7.91 -0.58 0.69
CA PHE A 41 -6.56 -0.97 1.05
C PHE A 41 -6.34 -1.05 2.57
N THR A 42 -5.29 -1.75 2.96
CA THR A 42 -4.76 -1.79 4.33
C THR A 42 -3.25 -1.54 4.29
N VAL A 43 -2.72 -0.77 5.25
CA VAL A 43 -1.27 -0.57 5.44
C VAL A 43 -0.91 -0.96 6.86
N GLU A 44 0.07 -1.84 7.00
CA GLU A 44 0.59 -2.27 8.31
C GLU A 44 1.96 -1.67 8.58
N PHE A 45 2.14 -1.28 9.83
CA PHE A 45 3.33 -0.61 10.33
C PHE A 45 3.96 -1.40 11.47
N LYS A 46 5.29 -1.40 11.51
CA LYS A 46 6.07 -1.85 12.65
C LYS A 46 7.33 -1.02 12.78
N ASP A 47 7.71 -0.64 13.99
CA ASP A 47 8.93 0.16 14.25
C ASP A 47 9.00 1.43 13.37
N ASN A 48 7.86 2.12 13.21
CA ASN A 48 7.67 3.29 12.34
C ASN A 48 7.99 3.09 10.84
N GLN A 49 8.00 1.85 10.37
CA GLN A 49 8.20 1.50 8.96
C GLN A 49 6.95 0.83 8.40
N VAL A 50 6.69 1.06 7.11
CA VAL A 50 5.69 0.28 6.39
C VAL A 50 6.24 -1.13 6.16
N TYR A 51 5.41 -2.14 6.43
CA TYR A 51 5.75 -3.54 6.24
C TYR A 51 4.87 -4.26 5.22
N LEU A 52 3.61 -3.87 5.15
CA LEU A 52 2.64 -4.49 4.27
C LEU A 52 1.69 -3.42 3.73
N ILE A 53 1.39 -3.51 2.44
CA ILE A 53 0.33 -2.76 1.77
C ILE A 53 -0.52 -3.78 1.02
N ASP A 54 -1.75 -4.00 1.48
CA ASP A 54 -2.73 -4.85 0.81
C ASP A 54 -3.76 -3.97 0.10
N ILE A 55 -3.88 -4.11 -1.21
CA ILE A 55 -4.84 -3.40 -2.03
C ILE A 55 -5.87 -4.41 -2.53
N PHE A 56 -6.98 -4.53 -1.81
CA PHE A 56 -8.08 -5.45 -2.13
C PHE A 56 -9.17 -4.82 -3.02
N ASN A 57 -9.03 -3.54 -3.40
CA ASN A 57 -9.85 -2.91 -4.43
C ASN A 57 -9.05 -1.87 -5.23
N ALA A 58 -8.18 -2.37 -6.13
CA ALA A 58 -7.27 -1.53 -6.91
C ALA A 58 -7.99 -0.46 -7.75
N LYS A 59 -9.17 -0.78 -8.31
CA LYS A 59 -9.96 0.17 -9.09
C LYS A 59 -10.39 1.38 -8.25
N LYS A 60 -10.82 1.14 -7.01
CA LYS A 60 -11.26 2.20 -6.10
C LYS A 60 -10.10 3.06 -5.64
N VAL A 61 -8.98 2.44 -5.27
CA VAL A 61 -7.75 3.15 -4.89
C VAL A 61 -7.24 4.03 -6.04
N MET A 62 -7.17 3.49 -7.26
CA MET A 62 -6.79 4.26 -8.45
C MET A 62 -7.73 5.44 -8.70
N GLY A 63 -9.05 5.22 -8.61
CA GLY A 63 -10.04 6.29 -8.77
C GLY A 63 -9.87 7.43 -7.75
N ASN A 64 -9.54 7.09 -6.50
CA ASN A 64 -9.26 8.09 -5.47
C ASN A 64 -7.94 8.82 -5.72
N LEU A 65 -6.89 8.11 -6.12
CA LEU A 65 -5.59 8.71 -6.46
C LEU A 65 -5.73 9.70 -7.63
N LEU A 66 -6.41 9.32 -8.72
CA LEU A 66 -6.61 10.18 -9.88
C LEU A 66 -7.34 11.48 -9.54
N ARG A 67 -8.25 11.47 -8.56
CA ARG A 67 -8.93 12.69 -8.09
C ARG A 67 -8.02 13.64 -7.32
N THR A 68 -6.89 13.14 -6.81
CA THR A 68 -5.94 13.92 -6.01
C THR A 68 -4.78 14.48 -6.83
N ILE A 69 -4.61 14.05 -8.09
CA ILE A 69 -3.56 14.56 -8.97
C ILE A 69 -4.06 15.89 -9.57
N PRO A 70 -3.33 17.01 -9.39
CA PRO A 70 -3.68 18.27 -10.02
C PRO A 70 -3.68 18.12 -11.54
N THR A 71 -4.76 18.56 -12.19
CA THR A 71 -4.95 18.50 -13.66
C THR A 71 -3.84 19.20 -14.45
N GLU A 72 -3.09 20.09 -13.79
CA GLU A 72 -1.97 20.86 -14.31
C GLU A 72 -0.76 20.00 -14.72
N ASN A 73 -0.68 18.77 -14.21
CA ASN A 73 0.43 17.83 -14.45
C ASN A 73 0.06 16.69 -15.41
N LEU A 74 -1.12 16.74 -16.04
CA LEU A 74 -1.56 15.78 -17.06
C LEU A 74 -1.35 16.39 -18.44
N VAL A 75 -0.11 16.34 -18.94
CA VAL A 75 0.27 16.69 -20.32
C VAL A 75 0.82 15.45 -21.02
#